data_AF-A0A085ZRH9-F1
#
_entry.id   AF-A0A085ZRH9-F1
#
_cell.length_a   1.000
_cell.length_b   1.000
_cell.length_c   1.000
_cell.angle_alpha   90.00
_cell.angle_beta   90.00
_cell.angle_gamma   90.00
#
_symmetry.space_group_name_H-M   'P 1'
#
loop_
_entity.id
_entity.type
_entity.pdbx_description
1 polymer ?
#
loop_
_entity_poly.entity_id
_entity_poly.type
_entity_poly.pdbx_seq_one_letter_code
_entity_poly.pdbx_strand_id
1 'polypeptide(L)'
;MDRLKHILVLTLLLSYQQIVFGQNNNSIAELNKIDQNLRESVFITTNANSYLTGETLLYNIFCTDKITKALSKHSKVVYFELINSEKKTVVSQKIFLENGAGNGDFFIPTTFETGTYKIVGYTNWMLNKNIEEYFSTDIFIINPYKEKLALTGDQKETASLEPIADENISFDFKNKTFNNRSKIDLKINTSSDDFLNGNYTVSVRKSDGFSAQKKKSVKEYQAENQNKDLNEITTLNFTLPELRGEIISGRISSTTAEIKNKKVALSLIGKDYDLKIAMTDQQGRFIFNLEKSNPNPNIVIQLLEENKEKYVIELDKPKKIDFSSLTYSNFQLNSESSKNITERLISSQVENAYYNIKKDSLVASGNFVPFYGSKSTEFRLDEFTRFQTVAETITEILNGVIYKKENNNYSIQIFDFDENYESPLPPLVAVDGLIIEDLKEFFSYNSKNIDKVNVVKGLYYYGAKTFNGLIFFSTKKGDYETSLKGDFILKPELIRPQARKEYFHPDYSNSKNDRIPDYRHQLLWIPNTPIISSSISFYTSDVSGKFEVTLEGFSFSGKPVYIKEIIEVQDTISN
;
A
#
# COMPACT_ATOMS: atom_id res chain seq x y z
N MET A 1 9.75 -54.19 49.45
CA MET A 1 8.67 -53.77 48.51
C MET A 1 8.13 -52.37 48.81
N ASP A 2 8.22 -51.85 50.04
CA ASP A 2 7.58 -50.57 50.38
C ASP A 2 8.25 -49.32 49.78
N ARG A 3 9.59 -49.29 49.65
CA ARG A 3 10.25 -48.14 49.01
C ARG A 3 9.89 -47.96 47.53
N LEU A 4 9.61 -49.06 46.82
CA LEU A 4 9.25 -49.02 45.40
C LEU A 4 7.84 -48.45 45.20
N LYS A 5 6.89 -48.75 46.10
CA LYS A 5 5.53 -48.16 46.07
C LYS A 5 5.56 -46.64 46.31
N HIS A 6 6.40 -46.16 47.23
CA HIS A 6 6.50 -44.72 47.51
C HIS A 6 7.14 -43.96 46.35
N ILE A 7 8.15 -44.54 45.69
CA ILE A 7 8.76 -43.96 44.48
C ILE A 7 7.76 -43.94 43.31
N LEU A 8 6.93 -44.98 43.16
CA LEU A 8 5.93 -45.06 42.10
C LEU A 8 4.77 -44.08 42.32
N VAL A 9 4.37 -43.84 43.57
CA VAL A 9 3.38 -42.81 43.93
C VAL A 9 3.95 -41.39 43.74
N LEU A 10 5.22 -41.16 44.08
CA LEU A 10 5.86 -39.85 43.89
C LEU A 10 6.05 -39.51 42.41
N THR A 11 6.38 -40.50 41.57
CA THR A 11 6.50 -40.33 40.12
C THR A 11 5.14 -40.14 39.44
N LEU A 12 4.07 -40.80 39.93
CA LEU A 12 2.71 -40.55 39.46
C LEU A 12 2.23 -39.13 39.80
N LEU A 13 2.55 -38.62 41.00
CA LEU A 13 2.21 -37.25 41.43
C LEU A 13 2.98 -36.16 40.67
N LEU A 14 4.23 -36.43 40.27
CA LEU A 14 5.01 -35.53 39.42
C LEU A 14 4.54 -35.52 37.95
N SER A 15 3.85 -36.57 37.49
CA SER A 15 3.29 -36.66 36.13
C SER A 15 1.95 -35.94 35.94
N TYR A 16 1.34 -35.42 37.03
CA TYR A 16 0.06 -34.71 37.01
C TYR A 16 0.17 -33.18 36.98
N GLN A 17 1.37 -32.60 36.85
CA GLN A 17 1.50 -31.17 36.54
C GLN A 17 1.22 -30.92 35.06
N GLN A 18 -0.07 -31.01 34.71
CA GLN A 18 -0.61 -30.35 33.53
C GLN A 18 -0.35 -28.85 33.69
N ILE A 19 0.66 -28.34 32.98
CA ILE A 19 0.77 -26.90 32.74
C ILE A 19 -0.41 -26.56 31.82
N VAL A 20 -1.52 -26.18 32.44
CA VAL A 20 -2.59 -25.48 31.75
C VAL A 20 -2.00 -24.13 31.36
N PHE A 21 -1.61 -24.00 30.09
CA PHE A 21 -1.45 -22.68 29.50
C PHE A 21 -2.84 -22.03 29.50
N GLY A 22 -3.12 -21.25 30.54
CA GLY A 22 -4.24 -20.33 30.52
C GLY A 22 -4.11 -19.45 29.28
N GLN A 23 -5.21 -19.23 28.57
CA GLN A 23 -5.27 -18.19 27.55
C GLN A 23 -4.88 -16.88 28.26
N ASN A 24 -3.73 -16.29 27.94
CA ASN A 24 -3.37 -14.98 28.43
C ASN A 24 -4.40 -13.99 27.89
N ASN A 25 -5.35 -13.59 28.73
CA ASN A 25 -6.08 -12.36 28.51
C ASN A 25 -5.05 -11.24 28.65
N ASN A 26 -4.55 -10.74 27.51
CA ASN A 26 -3.58 -9.65 27.50
C ASN A 26 -4.08 -8.54 28.41
N SER A 27 -3.36 -8.25 29.48
CA SER A 27 -3.73 -7.15 30.37
C SER A 27 -3.45 -5.81 29.69
N ILE A 28 -4.16 -4.75 30.09
CA ILE A 28 -3.89 -3.39 29.60
C ILE A 28 -2.42 -3.00 29.84
N ALA A 29 -1.83 -3.43 30.96
CA ALA A 29 -0.42 -3.22 31.26
C ALA A 29 0.53 -3.87 30.24
N GLU A 30 0.22 -5.09 29.78
CA GLU A 30 1.01 -5.77 28.74
C GLU A 30 0.86 -5.05 27.39
N LEU A 31 -0.34 -4.58 27.04
CA LEU A 31 -0.55 -3.80 25.82
C LEU A 31 0.26 -2.49 25.83
N ASN A 32 0.27 -1.77 26.95
CA ASN A 32 1.09 -0.56 27.10
C ASN A 32 2.59 -0.86 27.05
N LYS A 33 3.04 -2.02 27.55
CA LYS A 33 4.44 -2.46 27.39
C LYS A 33 4.79 -2.77 25.93
N ILE A 34 3.88 -3.38 25.17
CA ILE A 34 4.06 -3.60 23.72
C ILE A 34 4.12 -2.26 22.99
N ASP A 35 3.24 -1.34 23.33
CA ASP A 35 3.22 0.00 22.75
C ASP A 35 4.51 0.78 22.99
N GLN A 36 5.09 0.69 24.19
CA GLN A 36 6.41 1.25 24.52
C GLN A 36 7.57 0.68 23.69
N ASN A 37 7.39 -0.48 23.04
CA ASN A 37 8.38 -1.04 22.11
C ASN A 37 8.10 -0.63 20.66
N LEU A 38 6.83 -0.48 20.26
CA LEU A 38 6.47 -0.11 18.90
C LEU A 38 6.62 1.39 18.65
N ARG A 39 6.11 2.23 19.57
CA ARG A 39 6.23 3.70 19.61
C ARG A 39 6.13 4.37 18.24
N GLU A 40 5.17 3.95 17.43
CA GLU A 40 5.07 4.40 16.05
C GLU A 40 4.57 5.85 15.99
N SER A 41 5.15 6.60 15.06
CA SER A 41 4.69 7.93 14.65
C SER A 41 4.73 8.01 13.14
N VAL A 42 3.77 8.73 12.57
CA VAL A 42 3.70 8.98 11.14
C VAL A 42 4.03 10.44 10.88
N PHE A 43 4.76 10.69 9.80
CA PHE A 43 4.96 12.02 9.22
C PHE A 43 4.66 11.96 7.73
N ILE A 44 3.85 12.88 7.22
CA ILE A 44 3.51 12.96 5.80
C ILE A 44 3.95 14.32 5.26
N THR A 45 4.76 14.27 4.20
CA THR A 45 5.14 15.46 3.43
C THR A 45 4.40 15.45 2.10
N THR A 46 3.97 16.63 1.65
CA THR A 46 3.24 16.83 0.39
C THR A 46 4.01 17.74 -0.56
N ASN A 47 3.71 17.68 -1.85
CA ASN A 47 4.30 18.57 -2.85
C ASN A 47 3.87 20.04 -2.71
N ALA A 48 2.67 20.29 -2.16
CA ALA A 48 2.19 21.61 -1.80
C ALA A 48 1.31 21.57 -0.54
N ASN A 49 0.94 22.74 -0.01
CA ASN A 49 -0.07 22.88 1.03
C ASN A 49 -1.38 23.52 0.51
N SER A 50 -1.39 23.92 -0.76
CA SER A 50 -2.54 24.53 -1.42
C SER A 50 -2.63 24.03 -2.87
N TYR A 51 -3.86 23.77 -3.29
CA TYR A 51 -4.18 23.09 -4.54
C TYR A 51 -5.38 23.72 -5.22
N LEU A 52 -5.39 23.70 -6.55
CA LEU A 52 -6.58 23.88 -7.36
C LEU A 52 -7.20 22.51 -7.67
N THR A 53 -8.51 22.46 -7.86
CA THR A 53 -9.14 21.27 -8.45
C THR A 53 -8.57 21.04 -9.85
N GLY A 54 -8.36 19.78 -10.21
CA GLY A 54 -7.65 19.37 -11.43
C GLY A 54 -6.14 19.23 -11.25
N GLU A 55 -5.59 19.41 -10.04
CA GLU A 55 -4.20 19.12 -9.74
C GLU A 55 -4.00 17.80 -9.01
N THR A 56 -2.77 17.27 -9.06
CA THR A 56 -2.37 16.08 -8.31
C THR A 56 -1.67 16.48 -7.01
N LEU A 57 -2.20 15.99 -5.90
CA LEU A 57 -1.55 15.95 -4.60
C LEU A 57 -0.59 14.77 -4.58
N LEU A 58 0.71 15.05 -4.44
CA LEU A 58 1.75 14.05 -4.28
C LEU A 58 2.20 14.05 -2.83
N TYR A 59 2.40 12.88 -2.25
CA TYR A 59 2.84 12.77 -0.86
C TYR A 59 3.81 11.63 -0.62
N ASN A 60 4.65 11.82 0.39
CA ASN A 60 5.54 10.80 0.92
C ASN A 60 5.32 10.64 2.43
N ILE A 61 5.36 9.40 2.90
CA ILE A 61 5.06 8.98 4.26
C ILE A 61 6.30 8.38 4.88
N PHE A 62 6.59 8.80 6.10
CA PHE A 62 7.62 8.24 6.96
C PHE A 62 6.97 7.72 8.24
N CYS A 63 7.11 6.42 8.51
CA CYS A 63 6.81 5.83 9.80
C CYS A 63 8.10 5.77 10.61
N THR A 64 8.12 6.42 11.77
CA THR A 64 9.28 6.58 12.65
C THR A 64 9.01 6.03 14.04
N ASP A 65 10.04 5.64 14.77
CA ASP A 65 9.95 5.46 16.22
C ASP A 65 9.97 6.84 16.91
N LYS A 66 9.07 7.09 17.85
CA LYS A 66 8.90 8.40 18.50
C LYS A 66 10.12 8.92 19.25
N ILE A 67 10.95 8.04 19.79
CA ILE A 67 12.10 8.43 20.63
C ILE A 67 13.34 8.60 19.77
N THR A 68 13.67 7.57 19.01
CA THR A 68 14.87 7.56 18.16
C THR A 68 14.68 8.39 16.90
N LYS A 69 13.44 8.61 16.47
CA LYS A 69 13.04 9.30 15.22
C LYS A 69 13.52 8.60 13.95
N ALA A 70 14.20 7.47 14.06
CA ALA A 70 14.60 6.64 12.94
C ALA A 70 13.38 5.96 12.30
N LEU A 71 13.49 5.61 11.02
CA LEU A 71 12.42 4.90 10.33
C LEU A 71 12.13 3.55 11.00
N SER A 72 10.86 3.37 11.37
CA SER A 72 10.36 2.15 11.98
C SER A 72 10.03 1.12 10.91
N LYS A 73 10.50 -0.11 11.12
CA LYS A 73 10.22 -1.25 10.23
C LYS A 73 9.09 -2.14 10.77
N HIS A 74 8.41 -1.73 11.83
CA HIS A 74 7.35 -2.49 12.48
C HIS A 74 6.13 -2.59 11.56
N SER A 75 5.27 -1.58 11.49
CA SER A 75 4.12 -1.59 10.57
C SER A 75 4.56 -1.53 9.10
N LYS A 76 3.91 -2.35 8.27
CA LYS A 76 4.07 -2.40 6.82
C LYS A 76 3.03 -1.58 6.07
N VAL A 77 2.06 -1.01 6.77
CA VAL A 77 0.93 -0.29 6.17
C VAL A 77 0.67 0.99 6.96
N VAL A 78 0.47 2.09 6.23
CA VAL A 78 -0.09 3.34 6.73
C VAL A 78 -1.36 3.66 5.96
N TYR A 79 -2.34 4.20 6.66
CA TYR A 79 -3.59 4.71 6.12
C TYR A 79 -3.46 6.24 5.97
N PHE A 80 -3.85 6.72 4.79
CA PHE A 80 -3.94 8.13 4.46
C PHE A 80 -5.42 8.47 4.30
N GLU A 81 -5.92 9.44 5.07
CA GLU A 81 -7.27 9.96 4.92
C GLU A 81 -7.25 11.47 4.65
N LEU A 82 -8.14 11.92 3.77
CA LEU A 82 -8.43 13.33 3.56
C LEU A 82 -9.82 13.64 4.11
N ILE A 83 -9.88 14.54 5.08
CA ILE A 83 -11.09 14.91 5.80
C ILE A 83 -11.50 16.33 5.38
N ASN A 84 -12.75 16.53 5.01
CA ASN A 84 -13.28 17.86 4.69
C ASN A 84 -13.65 18.64 5.97
N SER A 85 -13.98 19.93 5.82
CA SER A 85 -14.41 20.80 6.94
C SER A 85 -15.67 20.32 7.67
N GLU A 86 -16.50 19.48 7.04
CA GLU A 86 -17.64 18.80 7.67
C GLU A 86 -17.24 17.55 8.49
N LYS A 87 -15.93 17.28 8.62
CA LYS A 87 -15.35 16.13 9.34
C LYS A 87 -15.70 14.77 8.71
N LYS A 88 -15.94 14.76 7.39
CA LYS A 88 -16.16 13.54 6.61
C LYS A 88 -14.92 13.17 5.82
N THR A 89 -14.56 11.89 5.84
CA THR A 89 -13.53 11.33 4.96
C THR A 89 -14.01 11.40 3.51
N VAL A 90 -13.28 12.14 2.68
CA VAL A 90 -13.52 12.24 1.23
C VAL A 90 -12.55 11.42 0.40
N VAL A 91 -11.40 11.03 0.98
CA VAL A 91 -10.42 10.11 0.39
C VAL A 91 -9.89 9.19 1.47
N SER A 92 -9.75 7.90 1.16
CA SER A 92 -9.05 6.92 1.98
C SER A 92 -8.14 6.09 1.09
N GLN A 93 -6.85 6.04 1.41
CA GLN A 93 -5.82 5.30 0.69
C GLN A 93 -5.01 4.46 1.67
N LYS A 94 -4.63 3.26 1.23
CA LYS A 94 -3.70 2.38 1.95
C LYS A 94 -2.33 2.46 1.28
N ILE A 95 -1.27 2.58 2.07
CA ILE A 95 0.11 2.72 1.56
C ILE A 95 0.98 1.64 2.17
N PHE A 96 1.55 0.79 1.31
CA PHE A 96 2.50 -0.24 1.73
C PHE A 96 3.89 0.38 1.93
N LEU A 97 4.43 0.20 3.13
CA LEU A 97 5.72 0.74 3.54
C LEU A 97 6.84 -0.24 3.24
N GLU A 98 7.93 0.28 2.68
CA GLU A 98 9.22 -0.42 2.63
C GLU A 98 10.23 0.32 3.49
N ASN A 99 10.86 -0.40 4.42
CA ASN A 99 11.81 0.17 5.37
C ASN A 99 11.27 1.40 6.13
N GLY A 100 9.97 1.44 6.42
CA GLY A 100 9.32 2.53 7.15
C GLY A 100 8.93 3.73 6.29
N ALA A 101 9.05 3.66 4.96
CA ALA A 101 8.64 4.76 4.09
C ALA A 101 7.79 4.28 2.91
N GLY A 102 6.96 5.16 2.37
CA GLY A 102 6.06 4.85 1.26
C GLY A 102 5.40 6.11 0.73
N ASN A 103 5.01 6.12 -0.54
CA ASN A 103 4.45 7.30 -1.19
C ASN A 103 3.14 6.99 -1.92
N GLY A 104 2.41 8.04 -2.25
CA GLY A 104 1.22 7.95 -3.07
C GLY A 104 0.87 9.30 -3.69
N ASP A 105 -0.20 9.27 -4.46
CA ASP A 105 -0.74 10.43 -5.15
C ASP A 105 -2.26 10.40 -5.16
N PHE A 106 -2.86 11.57 -5.31
CA PHE A 106 -4.30 11.73 -5.44
C PHE A 106 -4.62 12.90 -6.38
N PHE A 107 -5.36 12.62 -7.45
CA PHE A 107 -5.89 13.66 -8.34
C PHE A 107 -7.12 14.31 -7.71
N ILE A 108 -7.08 15.63 -7.49
CA ILE A 108 -8.15 16.38 -6.84
C ILE A 108 -9.26 16.65 -7.86
N PRO A 109 -10.44 16.02 -7.73
CA PRO A 109 -11.51 16.18 -8.72
C PRO A 109 -12.20 17.54 -8.59
N THR A 110 -12.83 17.99 -9.67
CA THR A 110 -13.64 19.22 -9.70
C THR A 110 -14.93 19.13 -8.88
N THR A 111 -15.23 17.96 -8.31
CA THR A 111 -16.34 17.76 -7.36
C THR A 111 -16.03 18.28 -5.96
N PHE A 112 -14.76 18.45 -5.58
CA PHE A 112 -14.38 18.95 -4.26
C PHE A 112 -14.75 20.43 -4.11
N GLU A 113 -15.21 20.82 -2.93
CA GLU A 113 -15.54 22.22 -2.62
C GLU A 113 -14.31 23.00 -2.21
N THR A 114 -14.37 24.33 -2.38
CA THR A 114 -13.35 25.24 -1.84
C THR A 114 -13.33 25.16 -0.32
N GLY A 115 -12.15 25.00 0.29
CA GLY A 115 -12.02 25.04 1.74
C GLY A 115 -10.74 24.41 2.27
N THR A 116 -10.66 24.39 3.60
CA THR A 116 -9.62 23.68 4.35
C THR A 116 -9.99 22.21 4.47
N TYR A 117 -9.07 21.34 4.08
CA TYR A 117 -9.13 19.91 4.30
C TYR A 117 -7.99 19.51 5.23
N LYS A 118 -8.12 18.36 5.88
CA LYS A 118 -7.09 17.83 6.76
C LYS A 118 -6.63 16.46 6.27
N ILE A 119 -5.34 16.33 6.07
CA ILE A 119 -4.69 15.03 5.87
C ILE A 119 -4.51 14.40 7.24
N VAL A 120 -4.91 13.14 7.40
CA VAL A 120 -4.68 12.33 8.59
C VAL A 120 -3.93 11.06 8.21
N GLY A 121 -2.87 10.73 8.96
CA GLY A 121 -2.01 9.58 8.70
C GLY A 121 -1.79 8.73 9.94
N TYR A 122 -2.01 7.42 9.85
CA TYR A 122 -1.88 6.50 10.99
C TYR A 122 -1.59 5.05 10.57
N THR A 123 -1.01 4.26 11.47
CA THR A 123 -0.95 2.79 11.35
C THR A 123 -2.14 2.16 12.09
N ASN A 124 -2.46 0.90 11.78
CA ASN A 124 -3.49 0.18 12.53
C ASN A 124 -3.20 0.08 14.04
N TRP A 125 -1.93 0.06 14.45
CA TRP A 125 -1.56 0.05 15.87
C TRP A 125 -1.94 1.35 16.58
N MET A 126 -1.77 2.49 15.90
CA MET A 126 -2.10 3.81 16.44
C MET A 126 -3.60 3.94 16.74
N LEU A 127 -4.47 3.17 16.08
CA LEU A 127 -5.92 3.13 16.36
C LEU A 127 -6.28 2.69 17.79
N ASN A 128 -5.31 2.19 18.55
CA ASN A 128 -5.47 1.87 19.97
C ASN A 128 -5.35 3.09 20.90
N LYS A 129 -5.06 4.26 20.33
CA LYS A 129 -4.89 5.53 21.03
C LYS A 129 -5.79 6.62 20.44
N ASN A 130 -5.81 7.77 21.11
CA ASN A 130 -6.58 8.94 20.69
C ASN A 130 -6.01 9.56 19.41
N ILE A 131 -6.85 10.33 18.72
CA ILE A 131 -6.53 10.91 17.41
C ILE A 131 -5.39 11.94 17.45
N GLU A 132 -5.07 12.53 18.60
CA GLU A 132 -3.94 13.46 18.75
C GLU A 132 -2.57 12.79 18.53
N GLU A 133 -2.54 11.45 18.54
CA GLU A 133 -1.38 10.63 18.22
C GLU A 133 -1.18 10.44 16.72
N TYR A 134 -2.18 10.76 15.90
CA TYR A 134 -2.12 10.56 14.45
C TYR A 134 -1.43 11.75 13.81
N PHE A 135 -0.75 11.51 12.70
CA PHE A 135 -0.28 12.62 11.88
C PHE A 135 -1.48 13.43 11.42
N SER A 136 -1.42 14.76 11.52
CA SER A 136 -2.38 15.60 10.84
C SER A 136 -1.79 16.93 10.37
N THR A 137 -2.23 17.37 9.19
CA THR A 137 -1.86 18.67 8.63
C THR A 137 -2.98 19.24 7.76
N ASP A 138 -3.11 20.57 7.74
CA ASP A 138 -4.10 21.24 6.91
C ASP A 138 -3.57 21.43 5.48
N ILE A 139 -4.45 21.24 4.52
CA ILE A 139 -4.26 21.65 3.13
C ILE A 139 -5.46 22.48 2.66
N PHE A 140 -5.22 23.33 1.66
CA PHE A 140 -6.24 24.19 1.09
C PHE A 140 -6.55 23.75 -0.32
N ILE A 141 -7.83 23.56 -0.62
CA ILE A 141 -8.29 23.23 -1.98
C ILE A 141 -9.18 24.37 -2.44
N ILE A 142 -8.90 24.89 -3.62
CA ILE A 142 -9.69 25.94 -4.27
C ILE A 142 -10.37 25.32 -5.49
N ASN A 143 -11.68 25.43 -5.54
CA ASN A 143 -12.46 25.09 -6.73
C ASN A 143 -12.92 26.35 -7.45
N PRO A 144 -12.24 26.77 -8.53
CA PRO A 144 -12.60 27.98 -9.28
C PRO A 144 -13.92 27.85 -10.06
N TYR A 145 -14.52 26.65 -10.13
CA TYR A 145 -15.73 26.39 -10.91
C TYR A 145 -17.04 26.49 -10.12
N LYS A 146 -16.99 26.51 -8.77
CA LYS A 146 -18.19 26.39 -7.92
C LYS A 146 -18.56 27.65 -7.14
N GLU A 147 -17.61 28.53 -6.81
CA GLU A 147 -17.91 29.75 -6.02
C GLU A 147 -17.11 30.97 -6.46
N LYS A 148 -17.71 32.15 -6.24
CA LYS A 148 -17.02 33.44 -6.35
C LYS A 148 -16.23 33.66 -5.06
N LEU A 149 -14.92 33.47 -5.13
CA LEU A 149 -14.00 33.61 -4.00
C LEU A 149 -14.16 34.98 -3.33
N ALA A 150 -14.53 35.02 -2.05
CA ALA A 150 -14.53 36.23 -1.26
C ALA A 150 -13.09 36.58 -0.86
N LEU A 151 -12.53 37.63 -1.45
CA LEU A 151 -11.23 38.17 -1.07
C LEU A 151 -11.40 38.92 0.27
N THR A 152 -10.95 38.32 1.36
CA THR A 152 -11.12 38.85 2.72
C THR A 152 -9.77 39.02 3.42
N GLY A 153 -8.92 39.93 2.93
CA GLY A 153 -7.72 40.30 3.66
C GLY A 153 -6.79 41.30 2.95
N ASP A 154 -6.45 42.38 3.67
CA ASP A 154 -5.32 43.30 3.40
C ASP A 154 -3.98 42.77 3.97
N GLN A 155 -3.91 41.50 4.41
CA GLN A 155 -2.72 40.95 5.05
C GLN A 155 -1.66 40.51 4.04
N LYS A 156 -0.48 41.14 4.14
CA LYS A 156 0.76 40.84 3.40
C LYS A 156 1.61 39.75 4.08
N GLU A 157 1.01 38.71 4.65
CA GLU A 157 1.82 37.54 5.06
C GLU A 157 1.96 36.60 3.86
N THR A 158 2.85 36.97 2.95
CA THR A 158 3.34 36.05 1.92
C THR A 158 4.28 35.06 2.62
N ALA A 159 4.08 33.75 2.42
CA ALA A 159 5.03 32.74 2.89
C ALA A 159 6.45 33.13 2.47
N SER A 160 7.41 33.12 3.43
CA SER A 160 8.76 33.60 3.15
C SER A 160 9.44 32.75 2.07
N LEU A 161 9.83 33.39 0.98
CA LEU A 161 10.60 32.79 -0.12
C LEU A 161 12.09 32.66 0.21
N GLU A 162 12.47 32.81 1.48
CA GLU A 162 13.87 32.76 1.89
C GLU A 162 14.41 31.33 1.83
N PRO A 163 15.66 31.13 1.35
CA PRO A 163 16.36 29.86 1.48
C PRO A 163 16.43 29.39 2.94
N ILE A 164 16.41 28.08 3.13
CA ILE A 164 16.56 27.45 4.45
C ILE A 164 17.78 26.54 4.37
N ALA A 165 18.84 26.93 5.07
CA ALA A 165 20.08 26.17 5.15
C ALA A 165 20.00 25.07 6.22
N ASP A 166 20.84 24.05 6.07
CA ASP A 166 21.15 23.06 7.08
C ASP A 166 22.66 22.94 7.20
N GLU A 167 23.15 22.69 8.42
CA GLU A 167 24.58 22.60 8.69
C GLU A 167 25.23 21.36 8.04
N ASN A 168 24.43 20.32 7.76
CA ASN A 168 24.92 19.02 7.33
C ASN A 168 24.60 18.68 5.88
N ILE A 169 23.65 19.37 5.26
CA ILE A 169 23.20 19.09 3.89
C ILE A 169 23.04 20.40 3.13
N SER A 170 23.51 20.43 1.89
CA SER A 170 23.36 21.58 1.00
C SER A 170 23.13 21.15 -0.46
N PHE A 171 22.44 22.01 -1.22
CA PHE A 171 22.34 21.88 -2.66
C PHE A 171 23.55 22.53 -3.34
N ASP A 172 24.13 21.84 -4.31
CA ASP A 172 25.24 22.33 -5.13
C ASP A 172 24.70 22.76 -6.50
N PHE A 173 24.31 24.04 -6.58
CA PHE A 173 23.88 24.68 -7.80
C PHE A 173 25.03 25.49 -8.42
N LYS A 174 25.46 25.11 -9.63
CA LYS A 174 26.42 25.91 -10.40
C LYS A 174 25.87 27.28 -10.82
N ASN A 175 24.56 27.33 -11.10
CA ASN A 175 23.80 28.53 -11.45
C ASN A 175 22.43 28.44 -10.77
N LYS A 176 21.81 29.58 -10.48
CA LYS A 176 20.45 29.65 -9.92
C LYS A 176 19.41 30.19 -10.91
N THR A 177 19.83 30.63 -12.10
CA THR A 177 18.95 31.09 -13.17
C THR A 177 19.09 30.19 -14.39
N PHE A 178 17.95 29.76 -14.93
CA PHE A 178 17.85 28.78 -16.01
C PHE A 178 16.82 29.22 -17.04
N ASN A 179 17.00 28.82 -18.29
CA ASN A 179 15.99 29.05 -19.33
C ASN A 179 14.90 27.97 -19.27
N ASN A 180 13.76 28.18 -19.95
CA ASN A 180 12.77 27.10 -20.16
C ASN A 180 13.39 25.89 -20.86
N ARG A 181 12.81 24.71 -20.58
CA ARG A 181 13.22 23.41 -21.13
C ARG A 181 14.71 23.07 -21.00
N SER A 182 15.42 23.71 -20.07
CA SER A 182 16.83 23.47 -19.84
C SER A 182 17.03 22.35 -18.81
N LYS A 183 18.06 21.53 -19.02
CA LYS A 183 18.43 20.47 -18.10
C LYS A 183 19.16 21.06 -16.89
N ILE A 184 18.76 20.64 -15.70
CA ILE A 184 19.39 20.97 -14.43
C ILE A 184 19.91 19.67 -13.82
N ASP A 185 21.20 19.64 -13.51
CA ASP A 185 21.81 18.60 -12.70
C ASP A 185 21.90 19.08 -11.24
N LEU A 186 21.19 18.39 -10.35
CA LEU A 186 21.14 18.67 -8.92
C LEU A 186 22.07 17.72 -8.18
N LYS A 187 23.12 18.28 -7.58
CA LYS A 187 23.99 17.56 -6.65
C LYS A 187 23.68 17.98 -5.22
N ILE A 188 23.69 17.01 -4.32
CA ILE A 188 23.46 17.22 -2.89
C ILE A 188 24.74 16.84 -2.16
N ASN A 189 25.27 17.77 -1.36
CA ASN A 189 26.45 17.54 -0.54
C ASN A 189 26.03 17.27 0.91
N THR A 190 26.71 16.34 1.58
CA THR A 190 26.42 15.94 2.96
C THR A 190 27.68 15.91 3.82
N SER A 191 27.56 16.19 5.11
CA SER A 191 28.69 16.17 6.05
C SER A 191 29.10 14.78 6.53
N SER A 192 28.22 13.76 6.42
CA SER A 192 28.49 12.39 6.91
C SER A 192 27.61 11.32 6.25
N ASP A 193 28.01 10.05 6.41
CA ASP A 193 27.30 8.87 5.91
C ASP A 193 25.89 8.68 6.50
N ASP A 194 25.63 9.22 7.69
CA ASP A 194 24.30 9.22 8.32
C ASP A 194 23.26 9.92 7.44
N PHE A 195 23.67 11.00 6.77
CA PHE A 195 22.83 11.75 5.84
C PHE A 195 22.83 11.13 4.44
N LEU A 196 23.91 10.47 4.01
CA LEU A 196 23.94 9.77 2.71
C LEU A 196 22.89 8.64 2.63
N ASN A 197 22.73 7.90 3.72
CA ASN A 197 21.86 6.73 3.82
C ASN A 197 20.48 7.03 4.44
N GLY A 198 20.16 8.32 4.63
CA GLY A 198 18.83 8.73 5.05
C GLY A 198 17.76 8.47 3.99
N ASN A 199 16.53 8.85 4.30
CA ASN A 199 15.41 8.74 3.38
C ASN A 199 14.73 10.10 3.25
N TYR A 200 14.69 10.60 2.02
CA TYR A 200 14.27 11.97 1.72
C TYR A 200 13.27 12.01 0.57
N THR A 201 12.60 13.14 0.52
CA THR A 201 11.76 13.56 -0.60
C THR A 201 12.41 14.79 -1.23
N VAL A 202 12.68 14.72 -2.54
CA VAL A 202 13.18 15.87 -3.32
C VAL A 202 12.04 16.41 -4.16
N SER A 203 11.78 17.71 -4.05
CA SER A 203 10.71 18.39 -4.78
C SER A 203 11.22 19.69 -5.40
N VAL A 204 10.88 19.92 -6.67
CA VAL A 204 11.10 21.20 -7.35
C VAL A 204 9.76 21.72 -7.84
N ARG A 205 9.27 22.80 -7.23
CA ARG A 205 7.93 23.32 -7.48
C ARG A 205 7.93 24.84 -7.63
N LYS A 206 7.10 25.37 -8.53
CA LYS A 206 6.89 26.81 -8.68
C LYS A 206 6.42 27.44 -7.37
N SER A 207 7.02 28.57 -6.99
CA SER A 207 6.55 29.39 -5.88
C SER A 207 5.45 30.33 -6.40
N ASP A 208 4.19 30.01 -6.14
CA ASP A 208 3.04 30.77 -6.64
C ASP A 208 2.16 31.36 -5.53
N GLY A 209 2.45 31.04 -4.26
CA GLY A 209 2.22 31.93 -3.12
C GLY A 209 0.79 32.43 -2.88
N PHE A 210 -0.25 31.77 -3.38
CA PHE A 210 -1.64 32.22 -3.19
C PHE A 210 -2.26 31.80 -1.85
N SER A 211 -1.55 31.02 -1.03
CA SER A 211 -1.94 30.76 0.36
C SER A 211 -1.00 31.50 1.30
N ALA A 212 -1.57 32.25 2.24
CA ALA A 212 -0.81 32.91 3.31
C ALA A 212 -0.22 31.92 4.31
N GLN A 213 -0.72 30.68 4.36
CA GLN A 213 -0.24 29.69 5.32
C GLN A 213 0.99 28.96 4.81
N LYS A 214 2.00 28.82 5.67
CA LYS A 214 3.24 28.07 5.40
C LYS A 214 3.02 26.57 5.69
N LYS A 215 3.54 25.70 4.82
CA LYS A 215 3.65 24.26 5.10
C LYS A 215 4.56 24.04 6.31
N LYS A 216 4.10 23.34 7.34
CA LYS A 216 4.96 22.91 8.45
C LYS A 216 5.99 21.91 7.95
N SER A 217 7.26 22.19 8.21
CA SER A 217 8.38 21.30 7.91
C SER A 217 8.47 20.15 8.92
N VAL A 218 9.20 19.10 8.55
CA VAL A 218 9.50 17.97 9.46
C VAL A 218 10.17 18.41 10.77
N LYS A 219 11.02 19.45 10.73
CA LYS A 219 11.68 20.00 11.94
C LYS A 219 10.68 20.66 12.88
N GLU A 220 9.79 21.49 12.34
CA GLU A 220 8.72 22.16 13.11
C GLU A 220 7.74 21.13 13.69
N TYR A 221 7.30 20.16 12.88
CA TYR A 221 6.43 19.08 13.34
C TYR A 221 7.05 18.26 14.48
N GLN A 222 8.34 17.92 14.37
CA GLN A 222 9.06 17.17 15.41
C GLN A 222 9.27 18.00 16.68
N ALA A 223 9.42 19.32 16.59
CA ALA A 223 9.53 20.18 17.76
C ALA A 223 8.20 20.27 18.53
N GLU A 224 7.08 20.41 17.81
CA GLU A 224 5.73 20.48 18.41
C GLU A 224 5.32 19.18 19.13
N ASN A 225 5.75 18.03 18.62
CA ASN A 225 5.35 16.71 19.16
C ASN A 225 6.34 16.12 20.18
N GLN A 226 7.43 16.80 20.52
CA GLN A 226 8.44 16.30 21.48
C GLN A 226 7.94 16.21 22.92
N ASN A 227 7.02 17.09 23.33
CA ASN A 227 6.57 17.23 24.72
C ASN A 227 5.13 16.74 24.95
N LYS A 228 4.54 15.99 24.02
CA LYS A 228 3.23 15.39 24.23
C LYS A 228 3.39 14.11 25.05
N ASP A 229 2.68 14.03 26.17
CA ASP A 229 2.57 12.78 26.94
C ASP A 229 1.99 11.68 26.05
N LEU A 230 2.58 10.49 26.14
CA LEU A 230 2.10 9.34 25.37
C LEU A 230 0.73 8.91 25.91
N ASN A 231 -0.28 8.94 25.04
CA ASN A 231 -1.58 8.39 25.40
C ASN A 231 -1.44 6.87 25.57
N GLU A 232 -1.93 6.36 26.70
CA GLU A 232 -1.96 4.92 26.98
C GLU A 232 -3.16 4.24 26.32
N ILE A 233 -3.00 2.96 26.02
CA ILE A 233 -4.09 2.07 25.64
C ILE A 233 -4.96 1.83 26.87
N THR A 234 -6.27 2.05 26.75
CA THR A 234 -7.22 1.96 27.87
C THR A 234 -8.24 0.83 27.72
N THR A 235 -8.23 0.11 26.60
CA THR A 235 -9.24 -0.91 26.26
C THR A 235 -8.60 -2.21 25.80
N LEU A 236 -9.28 -3.33 26.10
CA LEU A 236 -8.93 -4.66 25.62
C LEU A 236 -9.45 -4.96 24.21
N ASN A 237 -10.33 -4.11 23.66
CA ASN A 237 -10.74 -4.18 22.26
C ASN A 237 -9.75 -3.42 21.37
N PHE A 238 -8.59 -4.05 21.13
CA PHE A 238 -7.48 -3.46 20.41
C PHE A 238 -7.41 -3.94 18.96
N THR A 239 -6.76 -3.14 18.12
CA THR A 239 -6.42 -3.42 16.72
C THR A 239 -4.99 -3.95 16.65
N LEU A 240 -4.77 -5.00 15.87
CA LEU A 240 -3.45 -5.59 15.70
C LEU A 240 -2.54 -4.72 14.82
N PRO A 241 -1.23 -4.67 15.11
CA PRO A 241 -0.26 -4.02 14.24
C PRO A 241 -0.04 -4.85 12.96
N GLU A 242 0.16 -4.18 11.83
CA GLU A 242 0.42 -4.81 10.52
C GLU A 242 1.92 -5.10 10.32
N LEU A 243 2.48 -5.97 11.17
CA LEU A 243 3.94 -6.16 11.27
C LEU A 243 4.60 -6.87 10.07
N ARG A 244 3.82 -7.67 9.34
CA ARG A 244 4.31 -8.52 8.24
C ARG A 244 3.77 -8.13 6.88
N GLY A 245 2.73 -7.29 6.84
CA GLY A 245 2.01 -6.97 5.63
C GLY A 245 0.59 -6.52 5.94
N GLU A 246 -0.23 -6.42 4.91
CA GLU A 246 -1.65 -6.10 5.05
C GLU A 246 -2.39 -7.23 5.78
N ILE A 247 -3.18 -6.89 6.78
CA ILE A 247 -4.03 -7.84 7.51
C ILE A 247 -5.45 -7.80 6.94
N ILE A 248 -5.96 -8.99 6.57
CA ILE A 248 -7.37 -9.21 6.26
C ILE A 248 -7.88 -10.27 7.21
N SER A 249 -8.86 -9.92 8.05
CA SER A 249 -9.41 -10.81 9.06
C SER A 249 -10.93 -10.89 9.00
N GLY A 250 -11.46 -11.94 9.61
CA GLY A 250 -12.88 -12.17 9.69
C GLY A 250 -13.20 -13.37 10.55
N ARG A 251 -14.43 -13.86 10.43
CA ARG A 251 -14.91 -15.04 11.12
C ARG A 251 -15.84 -15.86 10.25
N ILE A 252 -15.97 -17.12 10.61
CA ILE A 252 -17.06 -17.96 10.15
C ILE A 252 -18.07 -18.17 11.27
N SER A 253 -19.33 -18.33 10.91
CA SER A 253 -20.39 -18.73 11.83
C SER A 253 -21.19 -19.89 11.25
N SER A 254 -21.78 -20.71 12.13
CA SER A 254 -22.71 -21.77 11.77
C SER A 254 -23.64 -22.06 12.95
N THR A 255 -24.90 -22.39 12.66
CA THR A 255 -25.88 -22.83 13.66
C THR A 255 -25.91 -24.34 13.84
N THR A 256 -25.30 -25.10 12.93
CA THR A 256 -25.44 -26.57 12.85
C THR A 256 -24.12 -27.32 12.87
N ALA A 257 -22.99 -26.63 12.76
CA ALA A 257 -21.68 -27.25 12.63
C ALA A 257 -20.60 -26.53 13.48
N GLU A 258 -19.56 -27.27 13.84
CA GLU A 258 -18.41 -26.70 14.55
C GLU A 258 -17.66 -25.69 13.68
N ILE A 259 -17.22 -24.58 14.28
CA ILE A 259 -16.54 -23.47 13.60
C ILE A 259 -15.03 -23.43 13.84
N LYS A 260 -14.51 -24.31 14.70
CA LYS A 260 -13.08 -24.39 15.03
C LYS A 260 -12.31 -25.22 14.00
N ASN A 261 -11.06 -24.85 13.73
CA ASN A 261 -10.12 -25.58 12.88
C ASN A 261 -10.60 -25.77 11.42
N LYS A 262 -11.44 -24.85 10.94
CA LYS A 262 -11.94 -24.81 9.57
C LYS A 262 -11.00 -23.98 8.69
N LYS A 263 -10.82 -24.39 7.43
CA LYS A 263 -9.83 -23.81 6.53
C LYS A 263 -10.54 -22.79 5.65
N VAL A 264 -10.04 -21.56 5.69
CA VAL A 264 -10.53 -20.45 4.86
C VAL A 264 -9.39 -20.05 3.93
N ALA A 265 -9.69 -19.90 2.65
CA ALA A 265 -8.75 -19.42 1.66
C ALA A 265 -9.03 -17.97 1.28
N LEU A 266 -7.97 -17.22 1.00
CA LEU A 266 -8.01 -15.93 0.33
C LEU A 266 -7.22 -16.05 -0.97
N SER A 267 -7.84 -15.66 -2.09
CA SER A 267 -7.24 -15.64 -3.42
C SER A 267 -7.25 -14.21 -3.96
N LEU A 268 -6.09 -13.68 -4.34
CA LEU A 268 -5.96 -12.52 -5.22
C LEU A 268 -5.85 -13.04 -6.65
N ILE A 269 -6.84 -12.73 -7.49
CA ILE A 269 -6.95 -13.30 -8.82
C ILE A 269 -6.31 -12.37 -9.84
N GLY A 270 -5.29 -12.84 -10.54
CA GLY A 270 -4.56 -11.98 -11.47
C GLY A 270 -3.27 -12.59 -11.99
N LYS A 271 -2.51 -11.78 -12.73
CA LYS A 271 -1.11 -12.09 -13.08
C LYS A 271 -0.19 -12.00 -11.85
N ASP A 272 -0.44 -11.01 -10.98
CA ASP A 272 0.21 -10.86 -9.68
C ASP A 272 -0.67 -11.50 -8.59
N TYR A 273 -0.98 -12.79 -8.75
CA TYR A 273 -1.84 -13.51 -7.82
C TYR A 273 -1.18 -13.74 -6.46
N ASP A 274 -1.99 -13.92 -5.42
CA ASP A 274 -1.53 -14.39 -4.12
C ASP A 274 -2.59 -15.32 -3.54
N LEU A 275 -2.15 -16.32 -2.79
CA LEU A 275 -3.03 -17.30 -2.18
C LEU A 275 -2.67 -17.43 -0.71
N LYS A 276 -3.66 -17.51 0.16
CA LYS A 276 -3.45 -17.76 1.59
C LYS A 276 -4.48 -18.76 2.09
N ILE A 277 -4.06 -19.63 3.00
CA ILE A 277 -4.97 -20.53 3.71
C ILE A 277 -4.75 -20.32 5.21
N ALA A 278 -5.80 -19.90 5.90
CA ALA A 278 -5.85 -19.74 7.35
C ALA A 278 -6.75 -20.79 7.97
N MET A 279 -6.52 -21.08 9.25
CA MET A 279 -7.34 -21.98 10.04
C MET A 279 -8.07 -21.17 11.12
N THR A 280 -9.35 -21.45 11.32
CA THR A 280 -10.17 -20.74 12.29
C THR A 280 -9.86 -21.15 13.73
N ASP A 281 -9.94 -20.18 14.65
CA ASP A 281 -9.81 -20.43 16.08
C ASP A 281 -11.11 -20.97 16.71
N GLN A 282 -11.15 -21.06 18.05
CA GLN A 282 -12.32 -21.55 18.78
C GLN A 282 -13.59 -20.70 18.58
N GLN A 283 -13.43 -19.43 18.20
CA GLN A 283 -14.50 -18.47 17.94
C GLN A 283 -14.79 -18.31 16.43
N GLY A 284 -14.20 -19.17 15.59
CA GLY A 284 -14.37 -19.12 14.14
C GLY A 284 -13.56 -18.02 13.45
N ARG A 285 -12.67 -17.31 14.16
CA ARG A 285 -11.90 -16.18 13.60
C ARG A 285 -10.74 -16.67 12.75
N PHE A 286 -10.45 -15.98 11.66
CA PHE A 286 -9.30 -16.21 10.79
C PHE A 286 -8.58 -14.89 10.46
N ILE A 287 -7.28 -14.98 10.17
CA ILE A 287 -6.43 -13.84 9.80
C ILE A 287 -5.53 -14.25 8.64
N PHE A 288 -5.53 -13.43 7.58
CA PHE A 288 -4.57 -13.49 6.48
C PHE A 288 -3.55 -12.36 6.63
N ASN A 289 -2.28 -12.66 6.33
CA ASN A 289 -1.24 -11.66 6.15
C ASN A 289 -0.82 -11.67 4.67
N LEU A 290 -0.93 -10.51 4.02
CA LEU A 290 -0.44 -10.29 2.67
C LEU A 290 0.90 -9.54 2.76
N GLU A 291 2.00 -10.27 2.67
CA GLU A 291 3.34 -9.76 3.00
C GLU A 291 3.96 -8.88 1.91
N LYS A 292 3.28 -8.74 0.78
CA LYS A 292 3.70 -7.92 -0.36
C LYS A 292 2.61 -6.92 -0.73
N SER A 293 3.02 -5.74 -1.17
CA SER A 293 2.09 -4.78 -1.75
C SER A 293 1.40 -5.38 -2.97
N ASN A 294 0.08 -5.34 -3.00
CA ASN A 294 -0.70 -5.80 -4.14
C ASN A 294 -1.92 -4.89 -4.36
N PRO A 295 -1.95 -4.07 -5.42
CA PRO A 295 -3.04 -3.14 -5.69
C PRO A 295 -4.27 -3.84 -6.28
N ASN A 296 -4.20 -5.15 -6.58
CA ASN A 296 -5.28 -5.89 -7.24
C ASN A 296 -6.55 -5.97 -6.36
N PRO A 297 -7.69 -5.45 -6.83
CA PRO A 297 -8.94 -5.49 -6.06
C PRO A 297 -9.68 -6.83 -6.14
N ASN A 298 -9.28 -7.74 -7.03
CA ASN A 298 -10.00 -9.00 -7.28
C ASN A 298 -9.67 -10.03 -6.19
N ILE A 299 -10.42 -9.97 -5.09
CA ILE A 299 -10.29 -10.87 -3.95
C ILE A 299 -11.44 -11.87 -3.94
N VAL A 300 -11.12 -13.14 -3.67
CA VAL A 300 -12.10 -14.15 -3.29
C VAL A 300 -11.70 -14.76 -1.96
N ILE A 301 -12.64 -14.84 -1.02
CA ILE A 301 -12.46 -15.53 0.26
C ILE A 301 -13.48 -16.65 0.33
N GLN A 302 -13.02 -17.89 0.53
CA GLN A 302 -13.89 -19.07 0.48
C GLN A 302 -13.54 -20.11 1.53
N LEU A 303 -14.54 -20.85 2.00
CA LEU A 303 -14.36 -21.95 2.93
C LEU A 303 -13.93 -23.23 2.19
N LEU A 304 -12.87 -23.89 2.63
CA LEU A 304 -12.32 -25.11 2.03
C LEU A 304 -12.73 -26.38 2.80
N GLU A 305 -14.02 -26.51 3.07
CA GLU A 305 -14.60 -27.57 3.90
C GLU A 305 -15.73 -28.32 3.17
N GLU A 306 -15.94 -29.58 3.54
CA GLU A 306 -17.16 -30.29 3.16
C GLU A 306 -18.38 -29.69 3.86
N ASN A 307 -19.54 -29.69 3.19
CA ASN A 307 -20.78 -29.06 3.69
C ASN A 307 -20.62 -27.56 4.00
N LYS A 308 -19.79 -26.86 3.23
CA LYS A 308 -19.53 -25.42 3.37
C LYS A 308 -20.80 -24.56 3.34
N GLU A 309 -21.87 -25.05 2.73
CA GLU A 309 -23.19 -24.44 2.67
C GLU A 309 -23.81 -24.18 4.06
N LYS A 310 -23.29 -24.81 5.12
CA LYS A 310 -23.72 -24.62 6.51
C LYS A 310 -23.10 -23.41 7.20
N TYR A 311 -22.18 -22.71 6.53
CA TYR A 311 -21.36 -21.65 7.11
C TYR A 311 -21.58 -20.31 6.42
N VAL A 312 -21.45 -19.25 7.21
CA VAL A 312 -21.43 -17.86 6.75
C VAL A 312 -20.05 -17.28 7.05
N ILE A 313 -19.41 -16.68 6.05
CA ILE A 313 -18.17 -15.92 6.21
C ILE A 313 -18.53 -14.44 6.38
N GLU A 314 -17.89 -13.79 7.35
CA GLU A 314 -17.97 -12.34 7.56
C GLU A 314 -16.57 -11.77 7.74
N LEU A 315 -16.29 -10.61 7.13
CA LEU A 315 -15.04 -9.88 7.34
C LEU A 315 -15.15 -8.87 8.47
N ASP A 316 -14.06 -8.69 9.21
CA ASP A 316 -13.97 -7.65 10.21
C ASP A 316 -13.98 -6.28 9.50
N LYS A 317 -14.76 -5.34 10.04
CA LYS A 317 -14.82 -3.97 9.52
C LYS A 317 -13.68 -3.14 10.10
N PRO A 318 -13.07 -2.23 9.32
CA PRO A 318 -12.10 -1.27 9.85
C PRO A 318 -12.67 -0.50 11.04
N LYS A 319 -11.84 -0.27 12.06
CA LYS A 319 -12.23 0.53 13.23
C LYS A 319 -12.51 1.96 12.76
N LYS A 320 -13.71 2.45 13.05
CA LYS A 320 -14.08 3.84 12.73
C LYS A 320 -13.33 4.80 13.64
N ILE A 321 -12.77 5.85 13.03
CA ILE A 321 -12.14 6.96 13.76
C ILE A 321 -13.19 8.04 14.01
N ASP A 322 -13.18 8.59 15.22
CA ASP A 322 -13.95 9.79 15.52
C ASP A 322 -13.12 11.05 15.19
N PHE A 323 -13.54 11.76 14.15
CA PHE A 323 -12.93 13.00 13.69
C PHE A 323 -13.53 14.25 14.33
N SER A 324 -14.44 14.09 15.31
CA SER A 324 -15.18 15.20 15.94
C SER A 324 -14.28 16.23 16.63
N SER A 325 -13.10 15.87 17.12
CA SER A 325 -12.16 16.79 17.79
C SER A 325 -11.25 17.56 16.82
N LEU A 326 -11.26 17.25 15.52
CA LEU A 326 -10.41 17.94 14.56
C LEU A 326 -10.76 19.42 14.43
N THR A 327 -9.72 20.27 14.46
CA THR A 327 -9.79 21.71 14.25
C THR A 327 -9.19 22.07 12.89
N TYR A 328 -9.71 23.11 12.25
CA TYR A 328 -9.26 23.54 10.91
C TYR A 328 -8.79 24.98 10.97
N SER A 329 -7.68 25.27 10.29
CA SER A 329 -7.17 26.63 10.18
C SER A 329 -8.03 27.45 9.21
N ASN A 330 -8.20 28.74 9.49
CA ASN A 330 -8.93 29.65 8.61
C ASN A 330 -8.11 29.94 7.35
N PHE A 331 -8.70 29.67 6.19
CA PHE A 331 -8.11 30.02 4.91
C PHE A 331 -8.42 31.47 4.54
N GLN A 332 -7.41 32.21 4.12
CA GLN A 332 -7.57 33.56 3.57
C GLN A 332 -6.82 33.68 2.24
N LEU A 333 -7.50 34.29 1.27
CA LEU A 333 -6.93 34.66 -0.02
C LEU A 333 -6.42 36.10 0.04
N ASN A 334 -5.22 36.33 -0.48
CA ASN A 334 -4.66 37.68 -0.61
C ASN A 334 -5.06 38.29 -1.96
N SER A 335 -4.86 39.61 -2.11
CA SER A 335 -5.22 40.35 -3.33
C SER A 335 -4.45 39.91 -4.59
N GLU A 336 -3.25 39.34 -4.44
CA GLU A 336 -2.43 38.81 -5.54
C GLU A 336 -2.87 37.39 -5.99
N SER A 337 -3.70 36.72 -5.17
CA SER A 337 -4.11 35.33 -5.39
C SER A 337 -4.90 35.14 -6.69
N SER A 338 -5.71 36.13 -7.12
CA SER A 338 -6.58 35.96 -8.29
C SER A 338 -5.79 35.75 -9.59
N LYS A 339 -4.69 36.50 -9.77
CA LYS A 339 -3.82 36.35 -10.95
C LYS A 339 -3.11 35.00 -10.91
N ASN A 340 -2.49 34.65 -9.79
CA ASN A 340 -1.75 33.40 -9.62
C ASN A 340 -2.66 32.17 -9.77
N ILE A 341 -3.87 32.21 -9.22
CA ILE A 341 -4.90 31.16 -9.39
C ILE A 341 -5.27 31.02 -10.87
N THR A 342 -5.46 32.13 -11.59
CA THR A 342 -5.81 32.10 -13.02
C THR A 342 -4.70 31.47 -13.86
N GLU A 343 -3.44 31.89 -13.66
CA GLU A 343 -2.29 31.35 -14.39
C GLU A 343 -2.07 29.86 -14.09
N ARG A 344 -2.21 29.46 -12.82
CA ARG A 344 -2.11 28.06 -12.40
C ARG A 344 -3.26 27.21 -12.94
N LEU A 345 -4.46 27.76 -13.02
CA LEU A 345 -5.61 27.08 -13.61
C LEU A 345 -5.40 26.81 -15.10
N ILE A 346 -4.92 27.80 -15.86
CA ILE A 346 -4.56 27.63 -17.27
C ILE A 346 -3.51 26.53 -17.42
N SER A 347 -2.46 26.59 -16.59
CA SER A 347 -1.38 25.59 -16.60
C SER A 347 -1.91 24.17 -16.32
N SER A 348 -2.76 24.01 -15.30
CA SER A 348 -3.40 22.74 -14.95
C SER A 348 -4.28 22.20 -16.08
N GLN A 349 -5.07 23.06 -16.75
CA GLN A 349 -5.89 22.65 -17.89
C GLN A 349 -5.04 22.15 -19.06
N VAL A 350 -3.92 22.81 -19.35
CA VAL A 350 -2.96 22.36 -20.38
C VAL A 350 -2.37 21.01 -20.00
N GLU A 351 -1.87 20.83 -18.78
CA GLU A 351 -1.31 19.55 -18.33
C GLU A 351 -2.35 18.41 -18.41
N ASN A 352 -3.58 18.66 -17.99
CA ASN A 352 -4.66 17.69 -18.03
C ASN A 352 -5.07 17.32 -19.47
N ALA A 353 -5.05 18.27 -20.41
CA ALA A 353 -5.34 18.01 -21.83
C ALA A 353 -4.30 17.06 -22.47
N TYR A 354 -3.06 17.08 -22.00
CA TYR A 354 -1.96 16.22 -22.48
C TYR A 354 -1.67 15.02 -21.57
N TYR A 355 -2.51 14.76 -20.56
CA TYR A 355 -2.30 13.70 -19.56
C TYR A 355 -1.99 12.33 -20.19
N ASN A 356 -2.69 11.95 -21.26
CA ASN A 356 -2.47 10.65 -21.92
C ASN A 356 -1.05 10.43 -22.44
N ILE A 357 -0.34 11.50 -22.78
CA ILE A 357 1.04 11.45 -23.27
C ILE A 357 2.03 11.56 -22.10
N LYS A 358 1.63 12.23 -21.02
CA LYS A 358 2.42 12.47 -19.80
C LYS A 358 2.08 11.50 -18.65
N LYS A 359 1.63 10.29 -18.97
CA LYS A 359 1.22 9.31 -17.95
C LYS A 359 2.43 8.82 -17.15
N ASP A 360 2.21 8.70 -15.84
CA ASP A 360 3.14 8.01 -14.96
C ASP A 360 3.22 6.53 -15.33
N SER A 361 4.38 5.93 -15.10
CA SER A 361 4.60 4.49 -15.31
C SER A 361 4.37 3.74 -14.00
N LEU A 362 3.67 2.61 -14.05
CA LEU A 362 3.58 1.72 -12.90
C LEU A 362 4.92 1.01 -12.71
N VAL A 363 5.45 1.04 -11.49
CA VAL A 363 6.62 0.24 -11.14
C VAL A 363 6.17 -1.21 -11.10
N ALA A 364 6.84 -2.06 -11.90
CA ALA A 364 6.55 -3.48 -11.89
C ALA A 364 6.74 -4.07 -10.49
N SER A 365 5.79 -4.88 -10.05
CA SER A 365 5.96 -5.73 -8.87
C SER A 365 7.26 -6.52 -9.03
N GLY A 366 8.17 -6.47 -8.03
CA GLY A 366 9.46 -7.17 -8.09
C GLY A 366 9.29 -8.69 -8.25
N ASN A 367 10.41 -9.43 -8.42
CA ASN A 367 10.44 -10.87 -8.72
C ASN A 367 9.29 -11.67 -8.06
N PHE A 368 8.27 -11.96 -8.86
CA PHE A 368 7.13 -12.76 -8.44
C PHE A 368 7.61 -14.20 -8.27
N VAL A 369 7.46 -14.73 -7.05
CA VAL A 369 7.76 -16.13 -6.75
C VAL A 369 6.42 -16.83 -6.59
N PRO A 370 6.02 -17.70 -7.54
CA PRO A 370 4.80 -18.47 -7.42
C PRO A 370 4.76 -19.28 -6.12
N PHE A 371 3.57 -19.43 -5.53
CA PHE A 371 3.42 -20.17 -4.27
C PHE A 371 3.78 -21.66 -4.41
N TYR A 372 3.71 -22.22 -5.62
CA TYR A 372 4.15 -23.58 -5.93
C TYR A 372 5.68 -23.72 -6.11
N GLY A 373 6.43 -22.62 -6.07
CA GLY A 373 7.88 -22.61 -6.15
C GLY A 373 8.45 -23.07 -7.50
N SER A 374 9.77 -23.21 -7.58
CA SER A 374 10.49 -23.53 -8.83
C SER A 374 10.53 -25.02 -9.19
N LYS A 375 10.01 -25.90 -8.33
CA LYS A 375 10.02 -27.35 -8.54
C LYS A 375 8.84 -27.88 -9.37
N SER A 376 7.94 -27.00 -9.82
CA SER A 376 6.84 -27.40 -10.69
C SER A 376 7.33 -27.81 -12.08
N THR A 377 6.70 -28.82 -12.67
CA THR A 377 6.80 -29.06 -14.12
C THR A 377 5.87 -28.07 -14.84
N GLU A 378 6.43 -27.18 -15.66
CA GLU A 378 5.67 -26.23 -16.47
C GLU A 378 5.36 -26.82 -17.85
N PHE A 379 4.10 -26.75 -18.26
CA PHE A 379 3.59 -27.12 -19.57
C PHE A 379 3.05 -25.86 -20.25
N ARG A 380 3.80 -25.30 -21.20
CA ARG A 380 3.35 -24.17 -22.02
C ARG A 380 2.47 -24.70 -23.14
N LEU A 381 1.17 -24.41 -23.09
CA LEU A 381 0.20 -25.09 -23.95
C LEU A 381 0.34 -24.72 -25.43
N ASP A 382 1.01 -23.62 -25.76
CA ASP A 382 1.31 -23.23 -27.14
C ASP A 382 2.44 -24.06 -27.78
N GLU A 383 3.17 -24.87 -27.00
CA GLU A 383 4.14 -25.85 -27.51
C GLU A 383 3.49 -27.18 -27.94
N PHE A 384 2.19 -27.33 -27.71
CA PHE A 384 1.42 -28.55 -27.98
C PHE A 384 0.25 -28.28 -28.95
N THR A 385 -0.34 -29.36 -29.47
CA THR A 385 -1.61 -29.25 -30.19
C THR A 385 -2.70 -28.78 -29.21
N ARG A 386 -3.38 -27.69 -29.54
CA ARG A 386 -4.40 -27.08 -28.67
C ARG A 386 -5.72 -27.88 -28.72
N PHE A 387 -6.19 -28.30 -27.56
CA PHE A 387 -7.50 -28.93 -27.38
C PHE A 387 -8.57 -27.91 -26.98
N GLN A 388 -9.85 -28.26 -27.17
CA GLN A 388 -10.97 -27.38 -26.83
C GLN A 388 -11.31 -27.45 -25.34
N THR A 389 -11.24 -28.66 -24.77
CA THR A 389 -11.65 -28.89 -23.39
C THR A 389 -10.46 -29.03 -22.45
N VAL A 390 -10.68 -28.69 -21.18
CA VAL A 390 -9.69 -28.90 -20.12
C VAL A 390 -9.40 -30.39 -19.93
N ALA A 391 -10.42 -31.25 -20.06
CA ALA A 391 -10.26 -32.69 -19.92
C ALA A 391 -9.28 -33.28 -20.94
N GLU A 392 -9.47 -32.98 -22.23
CA GLU A 392 -8.54 -33.40 -23.29
C GLU A 392 -7.13 -32.84 -23.05
N THR A 393 -7.03 -31.59 -22.61
CA THR A 393 -5.73 -30.95 -22.31
C THR A 393 -5.00 -31.71 -21.18
N ILE A 394 -5.70 -32.09 -20.12
CA ILE A 394 -5.12 -32.87 -19.03
C ILE A 394 -4.65 -34.24 -19.55
N THR A 395 -5.51 -34.97 -20.26
CA THR A 395 -5.22 -36.33 -20.72
C THR A 395 -4.07 -36.40 -21.73
N GLU A 396 -4.03 -35.47 -22.69
CA GLU A 396 -3.10 -35.54 -23.82
C GLU A 396 -1.75 -34.87 -23.52
N ILE A 397 -1.70 -33.89 -22.60
CA ILE A 397 -0.50 -33.06 -22.37
C ILE A 397 0.11 -33.31 -20.99
N LEU A 398 -0.70 -33.45 -19.95
CA LEU A 398 -0.20 -33.41 -18.56
C LEU A 398 0.17 -34.80 -18.05
N ASN A 399 1.40 -35.22 -18.36
CA ASN A 399 1.92 -36.51 -17.87
C ASN A 399 1.91 -36.57 -16.33
N GLY A 400 1.32 -37.64 -15.79
CA GLY A 400 1.20 -37.86 -14.35
C GLY A 400 -0.07 -37.26 -13.73
N VAL A 401 -0.98 -36.69 -14.53
CA VAL A 401 -2.26 -36.14 -14.08
C VAL A 401 -3.40 -36.89 -14.76
N ILE A 402 -4.36 -37.35 -13.97
CA ILE A 402 -5.57 -38.03 -14.46
C ILE A 402 -6.78 -37.19 -14.08
N TYR A 403 -7.71 -37.03 -15.02
CA TYR A 403 -9.07 -36.60 -14.71
C TYR A 403 -9.99 -37.83 -14.61
N LYS A 404 -10.92 -37.82 -13.66
CA LYS A 404 -11.99 -38.81 -13.55
C LYS A 404 -13.34 -38.10 -13.57
N LYS A 405 -14.32 -38.74 -14.22
CA LYS A 405 -15.71 -38.27 -14.25
C LYS A 405 -16.64 -39.43 -13.92
N GLU A 406 -17.30 -39.37 -12.78
CA GLU A 406 -18.24 -40.39 -12.30
C GLU A 406 -19.55 -39.73 -11.87
N ASN A 407 -20.70 -40.16 -12.39
CA ASN A 407 -22.01 -39.61 -12.03
C ASN A 407 -22.10 -38.06 -12.05
N ASN A 408 -21.41 -37.43 -13.01
CA ASN A 408 -21.30 -35.97 -13.16
C ASN A 408 -20.45 -35.25 -12.10
N ASN A 409 -19.75 -35.99 -11.24
CA ASN A 409 -18.71 -35.47 -10.36
C ASN A 409 -17.36 -35.58 -11.06
N TYR A 410 -16.60 -34.49 -11.04
CA TYR A 410 -15.28 -34.40 -11.64
C TYR A 410 -14.23 -34.43 -10.54
N SER A 411 -13.15 -35.16 -10.76
CA SER A 411 -11.98 -35.14 -9.88
C SER A 411 -10.69 -35.16 -10.70
N ILE A 412 -9.62 -34.63 -10.10
CA ILE A 412 -8.27 -34.67 -10.63
C ILE A 412 -7.42 -35.46 -9.64
N GLN A 413 -6.56 -36.32 -10.15
CA GLN A 413 -5.55 -37.04 -9.39
C GLN A 413 -4.17 -36.77 -9.99
N ILE A 414 -3.18 -36.60 -9.12
CA ILE A 414 -1.78 -36.44 -9.51
C ILE A 414 -1.04 -37.66 -8.97
N PHE A 415 -0.33 -38.37 -9.84
CA PHE A 415 0.49 -39.49 -9.44
C PHE A 415 1.67 -39.01 -8.59
N ASP A 416 1.94 -39.77 -7.53
CA ASP A 416 3.15 -39.57 -6.72
C ASP A 416 4.39 -40.04 -7.50
N PHE A 417 5.57 -39.85 -6.90
CA PHE A 417 6.82 -40.41 -7.39
C PHE A 417 6.85 -41.95 -7.30
N ASP A 418 6.09 -42.53 -6.36
CA ASP A 418 5.80 -43.96 -6.33
C ASP A 418 4.47 -44.21 -7.05
N GLU A 419 4.53 -44.87 -8.21
CA GLU A 419 3.37 -45.19 -9.04
C GLU A 419 2.38 -46.13 -8.34
N ASN A 420 2.79 -46.82 -7.27
CA ASN A 420 1.93 -47.70 -6.48
C ASN A 420 1.23 -46.98 -5.32
N TYR A 421 1.61 -45.73 -5.04
CA TYR A 421 1.01 -44.94 -3.96
C TYR A 421 -0.15 -44.10 -4.50
N GLU A 422 -1.36 -44.45 -4.09
CA GLU A 422 -2.54 -43.61 -4.27
C GLU A 422 -2.85 -42.85 -2.98
N SER A 423 -2.69 -41.53 -3.02
CA SER A 423 -3.11 -40.68 -1.90
C SER A 423 -4.65 -40.51 -1.90
N PRO A 424 -5.31 -40.59 -0.73
CA PRO A 424 -6.73 -40.27 -0.61
C PRO A 424 -6.98 -38.75 -0.63
N LEU A 425 -5.95 -37.92 -0.57
CA LEU A 425 -6.09 -36.46 -0.56
C LEU A 425 -6.31 -35.92 -1.98
N PRO A 426 -7.19 -34.92 -2.16
CA PRO A 426 -7.31 -34.23 -3.44
C PRO A 426 -6.08 -33.33 -3.70
N PRO A 427 -5.72 -33.08 -4.97
CA PRO A 427 -4.73 -32.06 -5.31
C PRO A 427 -5.27 -30.66 -5.06
N LEU A 428 -4.36 -29.69 -4.88
CA LEU A 428 -4.72 -28.28 -4.96
C LEU A 428 -4.90 -27.90 -6.43
N VAL A 429 -6.14 -27.63 -6.83
CA VAL A 429 -6.48 -27.12 -8.17
C VAL A 429 -6.68 -25.62 -8.09
N ALA A 430 -5.91 -24.85 -8.84
CA ALA A 430 -6.03 -23.39 -8.86
C ALA A 430 -5.88 -22.80 -10.26
N VAL A 431 -6.58 -21.69 -10.52
CA VAL A 431 -6.56 -20.95 -11.79
C VAL A 431 -6.35 -19.47 -11.50
N ASP A 432 -5.29 -18.87 -12.04
CA ASP A 432 -4.94 -17.45 -11.82
C ASP A 432 -4.90 -17.02 -10.33
N GLY A 433 -4.61 -17.96 -9.44
CA GLY A 433 -4.60 -17.76 -7.98
C GLY A 433 -5.86 -18.22 -7.26
N LEU A 434 -6.99 -18.39 -7.95
CA LEU A 434 -8.24 -18.87 -7.35
C LEU A 434 -8.22 -20.39 -7.14
N ILE A 435 -8.53 -20.85 -5.92
CA ILE A 435 -8.75 -22.27 -5.66
C ILE A 435 -10.08 -22.71 -6.26
N ILE A 436 -10.04 -23.74 -7.11
CA ILE A 436 -11.24 -24.30 -7.75
C ILE A 436 -11.82 -25.40 -6.87
N GLU A 437 -13.01 -25.14 -6.33
CA GLU A 437 -13.77 -26.16 -5.59
C GLU A 437 -14.85 -26.84 -6.43
N ASP A 438 -15.44 -26.12 -7.39
CA ASP A 438 -16.36 -26.71 -8.36
C ASP A 438 -15.60 -27.06 -9.66
N LEU A 439 -15.11 -28.29 -9.73
CA LEU A 439 -14.42 -28.77 -10.92
C LEU A 439 -15.36 -28.87 -12.14
N LYS A 440 -16.67 -29.07 -11.95
CA LYS A 440 -17.61 -29.14 -13.08
C LYS A 440 -17.67 -27.80 -13.83
N GLU A 441 -17.64 -26.69 -13.10
CA GLU A 441 -17.50 -25.35 -13.67
C GLU A 441 -16.21 -25.26 -14.49
N PHE A 442 -15.08 -25.60 -13.89
CA PHE A 442 -13.77 -25.45 -14.52
C PHE A 442 -13.59 -26.35 -15.76
N PHE A 443 -14.08 -27.59 -15.73
CA PHE A 443 -14.02 -28.48 -16.91
C PHE A 443 -14.88 -28.01 -18.09
N SER A 444 -15.82 -27.09 -17.85
CA SER A 444 -16.62 -26.44 -18.90
C SER A 444 -15.89 -25.23 -19.52
N TYR A 445 -14.74 -24.83 -18.96
CA TYR A 445 -13.94 -23.70 -19.44
C TYR A 445 -13.24 -24.03 -20.76
N ASN A 446 -13.12 -23.03 -21.65
CA ASN A 446 -12.44 -23.21 -22.92
C ASN A 446 -10.92 -23.24 -22.72
N SER A 447 -10.30 -24.39 -22.97
CA SER A 447 -8.87 -24.58 -22.76
C SER A 447 -8.00 -23.67 -23.63
N LYS A 448 -8.50 -23.13 -24.76
CA LYS A 448 -7.75 -22.18 -25.61
C LYS A 448 -7.37 -20.88 -24.90
N ASN A 449 -8.08 -20.54 -23.82
CA ASN A 449 -7.81 -19.37 -23.00
C ASN A 449 -6.72 -19.61 -21.95
N ILE A 450 -6.31 -20.86 -21.74
CA ILE A 450 -5.23 -21.23 -20.82
C ILE A 450 -3.88 -21.03 -21.53
N ASP A 451 -2.95 -20.34 -20.89
CA ASP A 451 -1.60 -20.12 -21.41
C ASP A 451 -0.70 -21.32 -21.08
N LYS A 452 -0.63 -21.66 -19.79
CA LYS A 452 0.25 -22.70 -19.27
C LYS A 452 -0.32 -23.40 -18.04
N VAL A 453 0.24 -24.56 -17.74
CA VAL A 453 -0.11 -25.36 -16.57
C VAL A 453 1.15 -25.74 -15.80
N ASN A 454 1.13 -25.60 -14.48
CA ASN A 454 2.21 -26.00 -13.59
C ASN A 454 1.74 -27.15 -12.70
N VAL A 455 2.49 -28.24 -12.68
CA VAL A 455 2.17 -29.44 -11.89
C VAL A 455 3.26 -29.70 -10.86
N VAL A 456 2.86 -29.95 -9.62
CA VAL A 456 3.73 -30.41 -8.52
C VAL A 456 3.22 -31.76 -8.04
N LYS A 457 4.11 -32.76 -8.02
CA LYS A 457 3.82 -34.13 -7.58
C LYS A 457 4.16 -34.33 -6.09
N GLY A 458 3.52 -35.32 -5.48
CA GLY A 458 3.69 -35.69 -4.07
C GLY A 458 2.99 -34.74 -3.11
N LEU A 459 3.06 -35.03 -1.81
CA LEU A 459 2.40 -34.24 -0.77
C LEU A 459 2.80 -32.76 -0.84
N TYR A 460 1.80 -31.90 -1.04
CA TYR A 460 1.95 -30.46 -1.11
C TYR A 460 1.32 -29.82 0.12
N TYR A 461 2.17 -29.23 0.96
CA TYR A 461 1.76 -28.54 2.18
C TYR A 461 1.60 -27.05 1.89
N TYR A 462 0.40 -26.53 2.09
CA TYR A 462 0.13 -25.12 1.86
C TYR A 462 -0.73 -24.50 2.95
N GLY A 463 -0.15 -23.56 3.69
CA GLY A 463 -0.78 -22.99 4.88
C GLY A 463 -1.19 -24.09 5.86
N ALA A 464 -2.47 -24.13 6.22
CA ALA A 464 -3.03 -25.10 7.16
C ALA A 464 -3.64 -26.35 6.49
N LYS A 465 -3.43 -26.58 5.18
CA LYS A 465 -4.01 -27.71 4.45
C LYS A 465 -2.94 -28.49 3.69
N THR A 466 -3.12 -29.81 3.62
CA THR A 466 -2.27 -30.74 2.86
C THR A 466 -3.04 -31.25 1.67
N PHE A 467 -2.35 -31.36 0.53
CA PHE A 467 -2.90 -31.80 -0.75
C PHE A 467 -2.04 -32.92 -1.34
N ASN A 468 -2.61 -33.75 -2.21
CA ASN A 468 -1.83 -34.66 -3.05
C ASN A 468 -1.38 -33.95 -4.33
N GLY A 469 -0.32 -33.18 -4.22
CA GLY A 469 0.19 -32.36 -5.31
C GLY A 469 -0.61 -31.09 -5.55
N LEU A 470 -0.22 -30.40 -6.61
CA LEU A 470 -0.83 -29.17 -7.07
C LEU A 470 -0.88 -29.16 -8.58
N ILE A 471 -1.98 -28.64 -9.11
CA ILE A 471 -2.12 -28.27 -10.51
C ILE A 471 -2.62 -26.82 -10.59
N PHE A 472 -1.81 -25.98 -11.23
CA PHE A 472 -2.05 -24.56 -11.36
C PHE A 472 -2.17 -24.18 -12.83
N PHE A 473 -3.29 -23.58 -13.22
CA PHE A 473 -3.53 -23.09 -14.57
C PHE A 473 -3.35 -21.58 -14.60
N SER A 474 -2.58 -21.08 -15.57
CA SER A 474 -2.51 -19.64 -15.86
C SER A 474 -3.32 -19.37 -17.12
N THR A 475 -4.28 -18.45 -17.08
CA THR A 475 -4.99 -17.98 -18.27
C THR A 475 -4.21 -16.88 -18.98
N LYS A 476 -4.47 -16.69 -20.27
CA LYS A 476 -3.79 -15.66 -21.09
C LYS A 476 -4.03 -14.24 -20.56
N LYS A 477 -5.19 -14.00 -19.96
CA LYS A 477 -5.58 -12.69 -19.44
C LYS A 477 -5.33 -12.55 -17.94
N GLY A 478 -5.30 -13.65 -17.19
CA GLY A 478 -5.20 -13.63 -15.73
C GLY A 478 -6.50 -13.17 -15.07
N ASP A 479 -7.66 -13.48 -15.67
CA ASP A 479 -8.97 -12.94 -15.30
C ASP A 479 -10.01 -14.05 -15.04
N TYR A 480 -9.58 -15.25 -14.62
CA TYR A 480 -10.52 -16.32 -14.32
C TYR A 480 -11.50 -15.92 -13.19
N GLU A 481 -12.80 -16.09 -13.44
CA GLU A 481 -13.84 -15.84 -12.44
C GLU A 481 -14.68 -17.09 -12.20
N THR A 482 -14.97 -17.36 -10.92
CA THR A 482 -15.92 -18.41 -10.55
C THR A 482 -17.36 -17.93 -10.52
N SER A 483 -18.27 -18.83 -10.89
CA SER A 483 -19.72 -18.68 -10.80
C SER A 483 -20.29 -19.13 -9.44
N LEU A 484 -19.44 -19.68 -8.56
CA LEU A 484 -19.82 -20.14 -7.23
C LEU A 484 -20.42 -19.01 -6.39
N LYS A 485 -21.53 -19.31 -5.71
CA LYS A 485 -22.29 -18.38 -4.86
C LYS A 485 -22.75 -19.07 -3.59
N GLY A 486 -22.86 -18.31 -2.52
CA GLY A 486 -23.36 -18.75 -1.22
C GLY A 486 -22.65 -17.99 -0.10
N ASP A 487 -23.11 -18.18 1.14
CA ASP A 487 -22.56 -17.45 2.30
C ASP A 487 -21.15 -17.92 2.70
N PHE A 488 -20.69 -19.02 2.11
CA PHE A 488 -19.35 -19.60 2.30
C PHE A 488 -18.28 -19.04 1.34
N ILE A 489 -18.66 -18.12 0.46
CA ILE A 489 -17.76 -17.44 -0.48
C ILE A 489 -18.08 -15.95 -0.57
N LEU A 490 -17.05 -15.11 -0.45
CA LEU A 490 -17.15 -13.65 -0.54
C LEU A 490 -16.25 -13.12 -1.64
N LYS A 491 -16.73 -12.09 -2.34
CA LYS A 491 -15.97 -11.26 -3.27
C LYS A 491 -15.96 -9.82 -2.74
N PRO A 492 -15.18 -9.51 -1.69
CA PRO A 492 -15.29 -8.24 -0.98
C PRO A 492 -14.66 -7.09 -1.78
N GLU A 493 -15.25 -5.90 -1.69
CA GLU A 493 -14.63 -4.65 -2.12
C GLU A 493 -13.80 -4.09 -0.95
N LEU A 494 -12.47 -4.18 -1.05
CA LEU A 494 -11.54 -3.69 -0.03
C LEU A 494 -10.64 -2.58 -0.60
N ILE A 495 -10.33 -1.58 0.23
CA ILE A 495 -9.32 -0.57 -0.10
C ILE A 495 -7.96 -1.27 -0.17
N ARG A 496 -7.37 -1.32 -1.37
CA ARG A 496 -6.06 -1.92 -1.62
C ARG A 496 -4.93 -0.90 -1.48
N PRO A 497 -3.69 -1.36 -1.21
CA PRO A 497 -2.52 -0.51 -1.26
C PRO A 497 -2.39 0.21 -2.61
N GLN A 498 -1.99 1.48 -2.60
CA GLN A 498 -1.70 2.21 -3.84
C GLN A 498 -0.55 1.55 -4.60
N ALA A 499 -0.69 1.49 -5.92
CA ALA A 499 0.39 1.04 -6.80
C ALA A 499 1.53 2.05 -6.79
N ARG A 500 2.76 1.55 -6.84
CA ARG A 500 3.95 2.40 -6.95
C ARG A 500 4.09 2.91 -8.38
N LYS A 501 4.49 4.17 -8.49
CA LYS A 501 4.65 4.86 -9.78
C LYS A 501 6.05 5.43 -9.90
N GLU A 502 6.58 5.37 -11.10
CA GLU A 502 7.60 6.28 -11.60
C GLU A 502 6.87 7.47 -12.22
N TYR A 503 6.97 8.62 -11.57
CA TYR A 503 6.32 9.83 -12.03
C TYR A 503 6.92 10.29 -13.37
N PHE A 504 6.08 10.88 -14.21
CA PHE A 504 6.51 11.36 -15.52
C PHE A 504 7.54 12.50 -15.41
N HIS A 505 8.66 12.35 -16.12
CA HIS A 505 9.67 13.38 -16.31
C HIS A 505 9.92 13.55 -17.81
N PRO A 506 9.72 14.75 -18.40
CA PRO A 506 10.01 14.96 -19.81
C PRO A 506 11.52 14.93 -20.05
N ASP A 507 11.89 14.51 -21.25
CA ASP A 507 13.26 14.56 -21.74
C ASP A 507 13.30 15.38 -23.03
N TYR A 508 13.97 16.53 -22.98
CA TYR A 508 14.17 17.44 -24.12
C TYR A 508 15.51 17.23 -24.82
N SER A 509 16.25 16.16 -24.51
CA SER A 509 17.47 15.82 -25.26
C SER A 509 17.18 15.46 -26.71
N ASN A 510 15.95 15.03 -27.00
CA ASN A 510 15.46 14.60 -28.31
C ASN A 510 14.18 15.37 -28.68
N SER A 511 13.90 15.48 -29.98
CA SER A 511 12.76 16.27 -30.50
C SER A 511 11.36 15.68 -30.24
N LYS A 512 11.25 14.62 -29.45
CA LYS A 512 9.99 13.90 -29.18
C LYS A 512 8.99 14.76 -28.42
N ASN A 513 9.48 15.61 -27.51
CA ASN A 513 8.65 16.43 -26.62
C ASN A 513 8.51 17.88 -27.09
N ASP A 514 9.12 18.27 -28.22
CA ASP A 514 9.17 19.66 -28.68
C ASP A 514 7.77 20.26 -28.91
N ARG A 515 6.85 19.44 -29.46
CA ARG A 515 5.48 19.86 -29.79
C ARG A 515 4.48 19.65 -28.66
N ILE A 516 4.93 19.14 -27.50
CA ILE A 516 4.09 18.96 -26.33
C ILE A 516 4.30 20.19 -25.44
N PRO A 517 3.25 20.96 -25.11
CA PRO A 517 3.39 22.07 -24.17
C PRO A 517 3.75 21.52 -22.79
N ASP A 518 4.66 22.17 -22.08
CA ASP A 518 5.05 21.80 -20.72
C ASP A 518 4.75 22.94 -19.76
N TYR A 519 3.57 22.90 -19.17
CA TYR A 519 3.09 23.90 -18.24
C TYR A 519 3.19 23.39 -16.80
N ARG A 520 4.12 22.45 -16.52
CA ARG A 520 4.29 21.88 -15.19
C ARG A 520 4.75 22.93 -14.20
N HIS A 521 4.02 23.02 -13.08
CA HIS A 521 4.46 23.74 -11.88
C HIS A 521 5.26 22.83 -10.95
N GLN A 522 5.07 21.52 -11.03
CA GLN A 522 5.90 20.51 -10.38
C GLN A 522 6.94 19.99 -11.38
N LEU A 523 8.18 20.48 -11.30
CA LEU A 523 9.24 20.07 -12.23
C LEU A 523 9.83 18.70 -11.88
N LEU A 524 9.89 18.39 -10.59
CA LEU A 524 10.49 17.17 -10.07
C LEU A 524 9.79 16.73 -8.78
N TRP A 525 9.48 15.45 -8.65
CA TRP A 525 9.06 14.84 -7.38
C TRP A 525 9.66 13.44 -7.26
N ILE A 526 10.65 13.30 -6.38
CA ILE A 526 11.29 12.02 -6.07
C ILE A 526 11.05 11.70 -4.59
N PRO A 527 10.11 10.79 -4.28
CA PRO A 527 9.94 10.30 -2.93
C PRO A 527 10.95 9.18 -2.63
N ASN A 528 11.13 8.88 -1.35
CA ASN A 528 11.81 7.68 -0.87
C ASN A 528 13.26 7.50 -1.34
N THR A 529 14.01 8.59 -1.52
CA THR A 529 15.37 8.53 -2.08
C THR A 529 16.44 8.71 -1.01
N PRO A 530 17.46 7.83 -0.95
CA PRO A 530 18.71 8.13 -0.26
C PRO A 530 19.57 9.08 -1.10
N ILE A 531 20.47 9.82 -0.47
CA ILE A 531 21.36 10.75 -1.17
C ILE A 531 22.50 10.01 -1.88
N ILE A 532 22.97 8.88 -1.34
CA ILE A 532 24.07 8.09 -1.96
C ILE A 532 23.80 7.65 -3.40
N SER A 533 22.53 7.56 -3.80
CA SER A 533 22.11 7.16 -5.15
C SER A 533 21.85 8.35 -6.11
N SER A 534 22.15 9.59 -5.71
CA SER A 534 21.66 10.80 -6.40
C SER A 534 22.59 11.33 -7.51
N SER A 535 22.39 10.87 -8.74
CA SER A 535 22.52 11.76 -9.91
C SER A 535 21.13 12.27 -10.28
N ILE A 536 20.67 13.32 -9.59
CA ILE A 536 19.34 13.87 -9.87
C ILE A 536 19.46 14.87 -11.01
N SER A 537 18.73 14.62 -12.09
CA SER A 537 18.62 15.59 -13.18
C SER A 537 17.16 15.72 -13.60
N PHE A 538 16.76 16.93 -13.97
CA PHE A 538 15.41 17.25 -14.40
C PHE A 538 15.42 18.41 -15.40
N TYR A 539 14.31 18.62 -16.10
CA TYR A 539 14.15 19.74 -17.02
C TYR A 539 13.18 20.78 -16.47
N THR A 540 13.49 22.05 -16.70
CA THR A 540 12.55 23.16 -16.50
C THR A 540 11.39 23.09 -17.50
N SER A 541 10.28 23.75 -17.18
CA SER A 541 9.07 23.80 -18.01
C SER A 541 9.00 25.11 -18.81
N ASP A 542 7.93 25.30 -19.58
CA ASP A 542 7.59 26.56 -20.25
C ASP A 542 7.07 27.63 -19.28
N VAL A 543 6.92 27.30 -17.99
CA VAL A 543 6.44 28.22 -16.96
C VAL A 543 7.62 28.94 -16.31
N SER A 544 7.74 30.24 -16.60
CA SER A 544 8.78 31.10 -16.05
C SER A 544 8.43 31.65 -14.66
N GLY A 545 9.44 31.95 -13.85
CA GLY A 545 9.36 32.49 -12.49
C GLY A 545 10.21 31.72 -11.49
N LYS A 546 9.97 31.97 -10.19
CA LYS A 546 10.72 31.31 -9.11
C LYS A 546 10.19 29.92 -8.81
N PHE A 547 11.11 29.00 -8.54
CA PHE A 547 10.83 27.62 -8.11
C PHE A 547 11.58 27.34 -6.82
N GLU A 548 10.89 26.70 -5.87
CA GLU A 548 11.47 26.17 -4.65
C GLU A 548 12.01 24.76 -4.89
N VAL A 549 13.28 24.56 -4.55
CA VAL A 549 13.95 23.27 -4.49
C VAL A 549 13.99 22.86 -3.03
N THR A 550 13.33 21.77 -2.67
CA THR A 550 13.29 21.27 -1.29
C THR A 550 13.77 19.84 -1.18
N LEU A 551 14.40 19.55 -0.04
CA LEU A 551 14.73 18.21 0.40
C LEU A 551 14.23 18.07 1.84
N GLU A 552 13.36 17.09 2.05
CA GLU A 552 12.67 16.88 3.33
C GLU A 552 12.63 15.39 3.70
N GLY A 553 12.99 15.05 4.94
CA GLY A 553 12.95 13.68 5.42
C GLY A 553 13.78 13.47 6.69
N PHE A 554 14.38 12.28 6.80
CA PHE A 554 15.13 11.87 7.98
C PHE A 554 16.49 11.27 7.60
N SER A 555 17.54 11.56 8.37
CA SER A 555 18.80 10.83 8.28
C SER A 555 18.63 9.38 8.74
N PHE A 556 19.65 8.54 8.50
CA PHE A 556 19.62 7.13 8.90
C PHE A 556 19.37 6.94 10.41
N SER A 557 19.98 7.79 11.25
CA SER A 557 19.77 7.83 12.69
C SER A 557 18.50 8.56 13.16
N GLY A 558 17.68 9.08 12.23
CA GLY A 558 16.41 9.73 12.56
C GLY A 558 16.46 11.25 12.73
N LYS A 559 17.55 11.93 12.34
CA LYS A 559 17.60 13.39 12.43
C LYS A 559 16.70 14.02 11.35
N PRO A 560 15.75 14.90 11.72
CA PRO A 560 14.89 15.55 10.74
C PRO A 560 15.67 16.55 9.88
N VAL A 561 15.49 16.49 8.57
CA VAL A 561 16.15 17.35 7.59
C VAL A 561 15.09 18.11 6.80
N TYR A 562 15.29 19.42 6.70
CA TYR A 562 14.55 20.27 5.77
C TYR A 562 15.48 21.37 5.28
N ILE A 563 15.73 21.39 3.97
CA ILE A 563 16.45 22.46 3.28
C ILE A 563 15.62 22.99 2.12
N LYS A 564 15.77 24.27 1.85
CA LYS A 564 15.08 24.97 0.76
C LYS A 564 16.05 25.91 0.06
N GLU A 565 16.03 25.89 -1.27
CA GLU A 565 16.75 26.83 -2.12
C GLU A 565 15.82 27.34 -3.22
N ILE A 566 16.11 28.52 -3.77
CA ILE A 566 15.31 29.11 -4.84
C ILE A 566 16.12 29.14 -6.14
N ILE A 567 15.48 28.69 -7.22
CA ILE A 567 15.96 28.87 -8.59
C ILE A 567 14.97 29.70 -9.38
N GLU A 568 15.42 30.34 -10.45
CA GLU A 568 14.61 31.15 -11.34
C GLU A 568 14.63 30.57 -12.75
N VAL A 569 13.45 30.38 -13.33
CA VAL A 569 13.26 29.99 -14.73
C VAL A 569 12.84 31.22 -15.52
N GLN A 570 13.53 31.51 -16.62
CA GLN A 570 13.28 32.69 -17.45
C GLN A 570 12.96 32.29 -18.88
N ASP A 571 12.15 33.13 -19.52
CA ASP A 571 11.83 33.01 -20.94
C ASP A 571 13.12 33.05 -21.75
N THR A 572 13.24 32.10 -22.70
CA THR A 572 14.36 32.13 -23.63
C THR A 572 14.17 33.38 -24.50
N ILE A 573 15.06 34.36 -24.37
CA ILE A 573 15.02 35.56 -25.22
C ILE A 573 15.24 35.08 -26.65
N SER A 574 14.17 35.06 -27.44
CA SER A 574 14.27 34.89 -28.89
C SER A 574 14.96 36.13 -29.46
N ASN A 575 16.26 36.00 -29.74
CA ASN A 575 17.00 36.98 -30.54
C ASN A 575 16.58 36.92 -32.01
#